data_AF-A0A2W1GB03-F1
#
_entry.id   AF-A0A2W1GB03-F1
#
_cell.length_a   1.000
_cell.length_b   1.000
_cell.length_c   1.000
_cell.angle_alpha   90.00
_cell.angle_beta   90.00
_cell.angle_gamma   90.00
#
_symmetry.space_group_name_H-M   'P 1'
#
loop_
_entity.id
_entity.type
_entity.pdbx_description
1 polymer ?
#
loop_
_entity_poly.entity_id
_entity_poly.type
_entity_poly.pdbx_seq_one_letter_code
_entity_poly.pdbx_strand_id
1 'polypeptide(L)'
;MASADVQQAPAQDAAAALPDYLTNPDAVLGDKNARWRYGRAPDYSKTRKVFSETKQMTHEAGSLPELVQNLVKNWEVEASFKPKIDDWRTIDHEKYSFAINGSKAEGAEAMLKVGTYNAIIPPNEYYSPEYSDFASSHKTFKRMMPTFAWEVLEVYSGPPTVSFRWRHWGQMKNDYVGFNNKGEKVTAKAHGGSIDIQGVTVATVNDKVQLQSVRTWFDPMDMFRQIAPDGVVKKEEAAKNMSPAEALDEAQAGVKVPEEQELPDRTIQTDEEVAQTIAGIDKKEAEQAKEPKSQELPADHPAVSTSSNSEGGCPFMPGGFRTE
;
A
#
# COMPACT_ATOMS: atom_id res chain seq x y z
N MET A 1 57.30 22.98 26.07
CA MET A 1 56.61 22.35 24.92
C MET A 1 55.74 21.25 25.50
N ALA A 2 54.46 21.54 25.75
CA ALA A 2 53.50 20.59 26.29
C ALA A 2 52.89 19.80 25.13
N SER A 3 52.98 18.47 25.18
CA SER A 3 52.31 17.58 24.24
C SER A 3 50.82 17.58 24.55
N ALA A 4 50.00 17.98 23.57
CA ALA A 4 48.55 17.86 23.66
C ALA A 4 48.15 16.42 23.34
N ASP A 5 47.59 15.73 24.32
CA ASP A 5 46.84 14.49 24.12
C ASP A 5 45.62 14.79 23.24
N VAL A 6 45.62 14.24 22.02
CA VAL A 6 44.44 14.25 21.15
C VAL A 6 43.56 13.10 21.59
N GLN A 7 42.55 13.42 22.39
CA GLN A 7 41.53 12.48 22.81
C GLN A 7 40.70 12.06 21.58
N GLN A 8 40.87 10.80 21.18
CA GLN A 8 40.11 10.18 20.09
C GLN A 8 38.62 10.20 20.44
N ALA A 9 37.82 10.85 19.60
CA ALA A 9 36.36 10.86 19.74
C ALA A 9 35.83 9.42 19.78
N PRO A 10 34.81 9.12 20.61
CA PRO A 10 34.22 7.79 20.66
C PRO A 10 33.72 7.41 19.28
N ALA A 11 34.03 6.17 18.86
CA ALA A 11 33.55 5.61 17.61
C ALA A 11 32.02 5.75 17.55
N GLN A 12 31.52 6.43 16.52
CA GLN A 12 30.10 6.41 16.19
C GLN A 12 29.69 4.95 16.01
N ASP A 13 28.68 4.51 16.77
CA ASP A 13 28.05 3.20 16.57
C ASP A 13 27.74 3.04 15.07
N ALA A 14 28.15 1.91 14.50
CA ALA A 14 27.88 1.60 13.11
C ALA A 14 26.39 1.81 12.84
N ALA A 15 26.06 2.68 11.89
CA ALA A 15 24.68 2.98 11.53
C ALA A 15 23.91 1.67 11.35
N ALA A 16 22.84 1.49 12.14
CA ALA A 16 22.05 0.26 12.10
C ALA A 16 21.64 -0.01 10.64
N ALA A 17 21.86 -1.24 10.17
CA ALA A 17 21.48 -1.61 8.83
C ALA A 17 19.98 -1.38 8.63
N LEU A 18 19.61 -0.84 7.47
CA LEU A 18 18.20 -0.68 7.10
C LEU A 18 17.49 -2.04 7.17
N PRO A 19 16.25 -2.08 7.68
CA PRO A 19 15.42 -3.29 7.61
C PRO A 19 15.25 -3.80 6.19
N ASP A 20 15.16 -5.13 6.04
CA ASP A 20 14.99 -5.84 4.76
C ASP A 20 13.76 -5.37 3.97
N TYR A 21 12.65 -5.09 4.64
CA TYR A 21 11.42 -4.60 4.02
C TYR A 21 11.55 -3.19 3.40
N LEU A 22 12.66 -2.48 3.63
CA LEU A 22 12.97 -1.22 2.93
C LEU A 22 13.83 -1.46 1.68
N THR A 23 14.66 -2.50 1.64
CA THR A 23 15.62 -2.76 0.56
C THR A 23 15.14 -3.84 -0.41
N ASN A 24 14.10 -4.58 -0.06
CA ASN A 24 13.51 -5.61 -0.89
C ASN A 24 11.97 -5.47 -0.91
N PRO A 25 11.33 -5.22 -2.08
CA PRO A 25 9.87 -5.07 -2.19
C PRO A 25 9.08 -6.35 -1.89
N ASP A 26 9.75 -7.50 -1.81
CA ASP A 26 9.17 -8.82 -1.62
C ASP A 26 9.66 -9.48 -0.30
N ALA A 27 10.31 -8.72 0.60
CA ALA A 27 10.91 -9.24 1.83
C ALA A 27 9.93 -10.08 2.66
N VAL A 28 8.71 -9.59 2.88
CA VAL A 28 7.73 -10.27 3.75
C VAL A 28 7.15 -11.56 3.14
N LEU A 29 7.28 -11.76 1.82
CA LEU A 29 6.91 -13.03 1.18
C LEU A 29 7.86 -14.17 1.60
N GLY A 30 9.07 -13.83 2.06
CA GLY A 30 10.06 -14.77 2.58
C GLY A 30 9.83 -15.21 4.04
N ASP A 31 8.79 -14.72 4.71
CA ASP A 31 8.57 -14.98 6.13
C ASP A 31 8.17 -16.44 6.40
N LYS A 32 9.17 -17.24 6.83
CA LYS A 32 9.06 -18.70 7.05
C LYS A 32 8.06 -19.09 8.15
N ASN A 33 7.85 -18.21 9.13
CA ASN A 33 7.00 -18.47 10.29
C ASN A 33 5.70 -17.65 10.29
N ALA A 34 5.44 -16.88 9.22
CA ALA A 34 4.23 -16.07 9.15
C ALA A 34 2.98 -16.95 9.02
N ARG A 35 1.90 -16.57 9.71
CA ARG A 35 0.59 -17.17 9.50
C ARG A 35 -0.03 -16.49 8.30
N TRP A 36 -0.31 -17.26 7.27
CA TRP A 36 -0.93 -16.76 6.05
C TRP A 36 -2.43 -17.03 6.06
N ARG A 37 -3.24 -16.04 5.68
CA ARG A 37 -4.71 -16.09 5.63
C ARG A 37 -5.22 -17.28 4.81
N TYR A 38 -4.48 -17.68 3.78
CA TYR A 38 -4.80 -18.80 2.91
C TYR A 38 -3.77 -19.94 3.01
N GLY A 39 -3.07 -20.04 4.13
CA GLY A 39 -2.15 -21.12 4.48
C GLY A 39 -0.75 -21.03 3.87
N ARG A 40 -0.50 -20.13 2.92
CA ARG A 40 0.82 -19.91 2.30
C ARG A 40 0.97 -18.49 1.74
N ALA A 41 2.18 -18.10 1.38
CA ALA A 41 2.48 -16.77 0.83
C ALA A 41 1.76 -16.52 -0.51
N PRO A 42 1.31 -15.29 -0.78
CA PRO A 42 0.69 -14.94 -2.05
C PRO A 42 1.71 -14.85 -3.19
N ASP A 43 1.28 -15.11 -4.42
CA ASP A 43 2.11 -14.88 -5.60
C ASP A 43 1.89 -13.47 -6.17
N TYR A 44 2.93 -12.64 -6.13
CA TYR A 44 2.96 -11.30 -6.73
C TYR A 44 3.67 -11.24 -8.08
N SER A 45 4.20 -12.36 -8.61
CA SER A 45 5.00 -12.41 -9.83
C SER A 45 4.38 -11.66 -11.02
N LYS A 46 3.09 -11.89 -11.28
CA LYS A 46 2.33 -11.23 -12.36
C LYS A 46 2.21 -9.73 -12.13
N THR A 47 1.86 -9.30 -10.91
CA THR A 47 1.75 -7.88 -10.57
C THR A 47 3.11 -7.18 -10.62
N ARG A 48 4.19 -7.85 -10.20
CA ARG A 48 5.57 -7.33 -10.31
C ARG A 48 6.02 -7.20 -11.75
N LYS A 49 5.65 -8.15 -12.62
CA LYS A 49 5.91 -8.04 -14.07
C LYS A 49 5.20 -6.83 -14.67
N VAL A 50 3.89 -6.69 -14.44
CA VAL A 50 3.11 -5.52 -14.91
C VAL A 50 3.69 -4.22 -14.38
N PHE A 51 4.05 -4.17 -13.09
CA PHE A 51 4.73 -3.02 -12.49
C PHE A 51 6.01 -2.67 -13.25
N SER A 52 6.92 -3.63 -13.45
CA SER A 52 8.20 -3.38 -14.11
C SER A 52 8.04 -2.92 -15.56
N GLU A 53 7.05 -3.45 -16.27
CA GLU A 53 6.78 -3.12 -17.67
C GLU A 53 6.06 -1.77 -17.85
N THR A 54 5.30 -1.29 -16.85
CA THR A 54 4.35 -0.16 -17.03
C THR A 54 4.47 0.97 -16.01
N LYS A 55 5.44 0.90 -15.08
CA LYS A 55 5.74 1.98 -14.14
C LYS A 55 6.10 3.28 -14.85
N GLN A 56 5.73 4.41 -14.26
CA GLN A 56 6.12 5.73 -14.75
C GLN A 56 7.47 6.17 -14.17
N MET A 57 7.78 5.74 -12.95
CA MET A 57 8.95 6.22 -12.23
C MET A 57 10.08 5.20 -12.21
N THR A 58 11.31 5.70 -12.25
CA THR A 58 12.52 4.93 -11.93
C THR A 58 13.21 5.63 -10.76
N HIS A 59 13.36 4.92 -9.65
CA HIS A 59 14.04 5.42 -8.47
C HIS A 59 15.48 4.91 -8.45
N GLU A 60 16.39 5.77 -7.97
CA GLU A 60 17.78 5.39 -7.74
C GLU A 60 17.85 4.37 -6.59
N ALA A 61 18.76 3.40 -6.70
CA ALA A 61 18.94 2.37 -5.68
C ALA A 61 19.34 2.99 -4.34
N GLY A 62 18.67 2.60 -3.26
CA GLY A 62 18.86 3.15 -1.92
C GLY A 62 18.26 4.54 -1.70
N SER A 63 17.64 5.15 -2.72
CA SER A 63 16.99 6.45 -2.59
C SER A 63 15.73 6.37 -1.72
N LEU A 64 15.38 7.47 -1.06
CA LEU A 64 14.18 7.55 -0.22
C LEU A 64 12.89 7.13 -0.96
N PRO A 65 12.63 7.52 -2.24
CA PRO A 65 11.50 7.01 -2.99
C PRO A 65 11.46 5.49 -3.15
N GLU A 66 12.61 4.84 -3.39
CA GLU A 66 12.69 3.38 -3.46
C GLU A 66 12.37 2.74 -2.10
N LEU A 67 12.96 3.25 -1.02
CA LEU A 67 12.74 2.72 0.33
C LEU A 67 11.26 2.85 0.76
N VAL A 68 10.64 4.01 0.49
CA VAL A 68 9.20 4.23 0.72
C VAL A 68 8.38 3.27 -0.14
N GLN A 69 8.77 3.07 -1.39
CA GLN A 69 8.04 2.18 -2.27
C GLN A 69 8.07 0.73 -1.79
N ASN A 70 9.23 0.26 -1.34
CA ASN A 70 9.39 -1.09 -0.80
C ASN A 70 8.63 -1.27 0.51
N LEU A 71 8.66 -0.27 1.40
CA LEU A 71 7.90 -0.31 2.66
C LEU A 71 6.39 -0.50 2.40
N VAL A 72 5.80 0.31 1.52
CA VAL A 72 4.36 0.24 1.23
C VAL A 72 4.00 -1.08 0.55
N LYS A 73 4.82 -1.57 -0.38
CA LYS A 73 4.61 -2.87 -1.04
C LYS A 73 4.61 -4.02 -0.04
N ASN A 74 5.54 -4.04 0.92
CA ASN A 74 5.56 -5.05 1.98
C ASN A 74 4.36 -4.89 2.92
N TRP A 75 4.06 -3.65 3.36
CA TRP A 75 2.92 -3.37 4.24
C TRP A 75 1.59 -3.85 3.65
N GLU A 76 1.36 -3.65 2.35
CA GLU A 76 0.14 -4.10 1.67
C GLU A 76 0.01 -5.63 1.69
N VAL A 77 1.12 -6.35 1.44
CA VAL A 77 1.13 -7.82 1.52
C VAL A 77 0.79 -8.29 2.94
N GLU A 78 1.37 -7.66 3.97
CA GLU A 78 1.05 -8.00 5.36
C GLU A 78 -0.43 -7.72 5.68
N ALA A 79 -0.92 -6.54 5.30
CA ALA A 79 -2.30 -6.09 5.53
C ALA A 79 -3.35 -7.00 4.90
N SER A 80 -3.08 -7.48 3.69
CA SER A 80 -3.99 -8.33 2.93
C SER A 80 -3.89 -9.80 3.37
N PHE A 81 -2.68 -10.32 3.62
CA PHE A 81 -2.48 -11.78 3.70
C PHE A 81 -2.06 -12.33 5.07
N LYS A 82 -1.65 -11.50 6.04
CA LYS A 82 -1.31 -11.96 7.38
C LYS A 82 -2.44 -11.64 8.37
N PRO A 83 -3.21 -12.61 8.88
CA PRO A 83 -4.39 -12.38 9.70
C PRO A 83 -4.04 -12.08 11.17
N LYS A 84 -2.75 -11.92 11.51
CA LYS A 84 -2.24 -11.69 12.85
C LYS A 84 -1.24 -10.56 12.83
N ILE A 85 -1.50 -9.53 13.63
CA ILE A 85 -0.71 -8.29 13.70
C ILE A 85 0.72 -8.57 14.14
N ASP A 86 0.93 -9.56 15.03
CA ASP A 86 2.27 -9.97 15.47
C ASP A 86 3.20 -10.35 14.31
N ASP A 87 2.63 -10.80 13.18
CA ASP A 87 3.39 -11.21 12.01
C ASP A 87 3.71 -10.01 11.08
N TRP A 88 3.20 -8.80 11.38
CA TRP A 88 3.44 -7.59 10.59
C TRP A 88 4.70 -6.88 11.07
N ARG A 89 5.75 -6.88 10.25
CA ARG A 89 7.05 -6.29 10.60
C ARG A 89 7.14 -4.80 10.25
N THR A 90 6.30 -4.33 9.31
CA THR A 90 6.32 -2.97 8.76
C THR A 90 5.67 -1.90 9.63
N ILE A 91 5.05 -2.28 10.75
CA ILE A 91 4.26 -1.39 11.61
C ILE A 91 4.77 -1.39 13.06
N ASP A 92 4.57 -0.27 13.74
CA ASP A 92 4.76 -0.16 15.19
C ASP A 92 3.47 -0.64 15.87
N HIS A 93 3.47 -1.86 16.42
CA HIS A 93 2.25 -2.53 16.91
C HIS A 93 1.45 -1.71 17.93
N GLU A 94 2.13 -0.93 18.77
CA GLU A 94 1.48 -0.15 19.82
C GLU A 94 0.85 1.14 19.31
N LYS A 95 1.47 1.75 18.28
CA LYS A 95 1.13 3.10 17.82
C LYS A 95 0.44 3.13 16.47
N TYR A 96 0.48 2.03 15.71
CA TYR A 96 -0.01 1.97 14.34
C TYR A 96 -1.47 2.42 14.24
N SER A 97 -1.70 3.37 13.34
CA SER A 97 -3.01 3.84 12.98
C SER A 97 -3.06 4.22 11.51
N PHE A 98 -4.25 4.10 10.93
CA PHE A 98 -4.52 4.38 9.53
C PHE A 98 -5.81 5.18 9.38
N ALA A 99 -5.79 6.22 8.55
CA ALA A 99 -6.91 7.12 8.30
C ALA A 99 -6.98 7.54 6.83
N ILE A 100 -8.20 7.72 6.32
CA ILE A 100 -8.44 8.09 4.92
C ILE A 100 -9.36 9.30 4.81
N ASN A 101 -9.00 10.25 3.95
CA ASN A 101 -9.85 11.40 3.60
C ASN A 101 -10.38 12.17 4.82
N GLY A 102 -9.58 12.24 5.89
CA GLY A 102 -9.95 12.91 7.14
C GLY A 102 -10.83 12.08 8.09
N SER A 103 -11.02 10.79 7.82
CA SER A 103 -11.68 9.87 8.76
C SER A 103 -10.92 9.79 10.09
N LYS A 104 -11.61 9.26 11.11
CA LYS A 104 -10.95 8.89 12.37
C LYS A 104 -9.87 7.86 12.07
N ALA A 105 -8.73 7.99 12.74
CA ALA A 105 -7.66 7.01 12.70
C ALA A 105 -8.07 5.74 13.44
N GLU A 106 -7.88 4.60 12.79
CA GLU A 106 -8.20 3.28 13.29
C GLU A 106 -6.94 2.41 13.37
N GLY A 107 -6.89 1.50 14.34
CA GLY A 107 -5.74 0.60 14.52
C GLY A 107 -5.71 -0.58 13.54
N ALA A 108 -4.63 -1.37 13.60
CA ALA A 108 -4.45 -2.54 12.72
C ALA A 108 -5.56 -3.60 12.87
N GLU A 109 -6.13 -3.78 14.07
CA GLU A 109 -7.24 -4.73 14.29
C GLU A 109 -8.50 -4.36 13.50
N ALA A 110 -8.82 -3.06 13.42
CA ALA A 110 -9.95 -2.58 12.64
C ALA A 110 -9.73 -2.88 11.14
N MET A 111 -8.51 -2.61 10.65
CA MET A 111 -8.12 -2.90 9.26
C MET A 111 -8.20 -4.40 8.93
N LEU A 112 -7.73 -5.27 9.83
CA LEU A 112 -7.82 -6.72 9.67
C LEU A 112 -9.27 -7.22 9.59
N LYS A 113 -10.15 -6.63 10.40
CA LYS A 113 -11.56 -7.00 10.49
C LYS A 113 -12.33 -6.61 9.23
N VAL A 114 -12.15 -5.38 8.74
CA VAL A 114 -12.93 -4.87 7.60
C VAL A 114 -12.29 -5.23 6.26
N GLY A 115 -10.97 -5.30 6.19
CA GLY A 115 -10.20 -5.48 4.97
C GLY A 115 -9.82 -4.17 4.29
N THR A 116 -8.74 -4.21 3.49
CA THR A 116 -8.13 -3.02 2.87
C THR A 116 -9.12 -2.24 2.01
N TYR A 117 -9.83 -2.87 1.07
CA TYR A 117 -10.84 -2.18 0.24
C TYR A 117 -11.96 -1.52 1.08
N ASN A 118 -12.48 -2.21 2.08
CA ASN A 118 -13.53 -1.70 2.97
C ASN A 118 -13.05 -0.57 3.87
N ALA A 119 -11.77 -0.57 4.23
CA ALA A 119 -11.16 0.50 5.01
C ALA A 119 -10.98 1.78 4.18
N ILE A 120 -10.87 1.66 2.84
CA ILE A 120 -10.50 2.79 1.97
C ILE A 120 -11.64 3.34 1.12
N ILE A 121 -12.70 2.56 0.88
CA ILE A 121 -13.83 2.96 0.02
C ILE A 121 -15.07 3.22 0.89
N PRO A 122 -15.49 4.48 1.08
CA PRO A 122 -16.74 4.78 1.78
C PRO A 122 -17.96 4.30 0.96
N PRO A 123 -19.10 4.02 1.63
CA PRO A 123 -20.35 3.70 0.94
C PRO A 123 -20.70 4.75 -0.12
N ASN A 124 -20.98 4.28 -1.33
CA ASN A 124 -21.31 5.09 -2.49
C ASN A 124 -22.30 4.36 -3.41
N GLU A 125 -22.60 4.93 -4.57
CA GLU A 125 -23.61 4.39 -5.50
C GLU A 125 -23.19 3.11 -6.25
N TYR A 126 -21.93 2.69 -6.12
CA TYR A 126 -21.33 1.49 -6.72
C TYR A 126 -20.93 0.43 -5.69
N TYR A 127 -20.54 0.85 -4.49
CA TYR A 127 -19.91 0.00 -3.49
C TYR A 127 -20.33 0.38 -2.06
N SER A 128 -20.48 -0.60 -1.18
CA SER A 128 -20.65 -0.37 0.25
C SER A 128 -20.00 -1.48 1.08
N PRO A 129 -19.15 -1.12 2.06
CA PRO A 129 -18.62 -2.05 3.05
C PRO A 129 -19.68 -2.79 3.88
N GLU A 130 -20.91 -2.27 3.96
CA GLU A 130 -22.02 -2.94 4.68
C GLU A 130 -22.50 -4.22 3.97
N TYR A 131 -22.26 -4.31 2.67
CA TYR A 131 -22.73 -5.40 1.81
C TYR A 131 -21.56 -6.22 1.20
N SER A 132 -20.35 -6.03 1.71
CA SER A 132 -19.14 -6.70 1.20
C SER A 132 -18.14 -6.92 2.33
N ASP A 133 -17.73 -8.16 2.55
CA ASP A 133 -16.71 -8.51 3.54
C ASP A 133 -15.29 -8.52 2.93
N PHE A 134 -14.30 -8.92 3.73
CA PHE A 134 -12.92 -9.04 3.26
C PHE A 134 -12.79 -9.93 2.02
N ALA A 135 -13.36 -11.13 2.05
CA ALA A 135 -13.17 -12.11 0.99
C ALA A 135 -13.91 -11.68 -0.28
N SER A 136 -15.15 -11.21 -0.14
CA SER A 136 -15.99 -10.80 -1.26
C SER A 136 -15.43 -9.54 -1.95
N SER A 137 -14.96 -8.55 -1.18
CA SER A 137 -14.32 -7.35 -1.75
C SER A 137 -13.06 -7.67 -2.55
N HIS A 138 -12.17 -8.50 -1.98
CA HIS A 138 -10.95 -8.93 -2.67
C HIS A 138 -11.28 -9.69 -3.95
N LYS A 139 -12.26 -10.60 -3.90
CA LYS A 139 -12.72 -11.35 -5.07
C LYS A 139 -13.27 -10.43 -6.17
N THR A 140 -14.12 -9.46 -5.80
CA THR A 140 -14.67 -8.46 -6.72
C THR A 140 -13.59 -7.69 -7.46
N PHE A 141 -12.70 -7.01 -6.72
CA PHE A 141 -11.71 -6.15 -7.34
C PHE A 141 -10.62 -6.94 -8.07
N LYS A 142 -10.18 -8.09 -7.52
CA LYS A 142 -9.18 -8.93 -8.16
C LYS A 142 -9.69 -9.58 -9.44
N ARG A 143 -10.96 -10.00 -9.50
CA ARG A 143 -11.53 -10.53 -10.73
C ARG A 143 -11.63 -9.45 -11.79
N MET A 144 -12.15 -8.28 -11.42
CA MET A 144 -12.28 -7.14 -12.34
C MET A 144 -10.91 -6.68 -12.87
N MET A 145 -9.92 -6.56 -11.98
CA MET A 145 -8.55 -6.12 -12.26
C MET A 145 -7.54 -7.13 -11.68
N PRO A 146 -7.16 -8.18 -12.45
CA PRO A 146 -6.26 -9.23 -11.97
C PRO A 146 -4.87 -8.75 -11.52
N THR A 147 -4.45 -7.59 -12.02
CA THR A 147 -3.22 -6.92 -11.61
C THR A 147 -3.54 -5.46 -11.31
N PHE A 148 -3.21 -5.02 -10.10
CA PHE A 148 -3.36 -3.64 -9.65
C PHE A 148 -2.05 -3.19 -9.00
N ALA A 149 -1.15 -2.68 -9.83
CA ALA A 149 0.19 -2.27 -9.41
C ALA A 149 0.14 -0.96 -8.61
N TRP A 150 1.22 -0.68 -7.88
CA TRP A 150 1.36 0.51 -7.06
C TRP A 150 2.77 1.09 -7.16
N GLU A 151 2.87 2.42 -7.24
CA GLU A 151 4.15 3.12 -7.26
C GLU A 151 4.12 4.46 -6.54
N VAL A 152 5.30 4.86 -6.06
CA VAL A 152 5.57 6.20 -5.57
C VAL A 152 5.83 7.09 -6.80
N LEU A 153 5.11 8.20 -6.89
CA LEU A 153 5.31 9.20 -7.93
C LEU A 153 6.32 10.26 -7.49
N GLU A 154 6.29 10.63 -6.22
CA GLU A 154 7.11 11.72 -5.69
C GLU A 154 7.18 11.65 -4.16
N VAL A 155 8.32 12.00 -3.56
CA VAL A 155 8.47 12.12 -2.10
C VAL A 155 8.81 13.57 -1.75
N TYR A 156 8.06 14.15 -0.83
CA TYR A 156 8.16 15.55 -0.40
C TYR A 156 8.93 15.71 0.91
N SER A 157 8.96 14.68 1.77
CA SER A 157 9.70 14.72 3.04
C SER A 157 10.18 13.33 3.48
N GLY A 158 11.29 13.28 4.23
CA GLY A 158 11.85 12.06 4.83
C GLY A 158 11.43 11.83 6.29
N PRO A 159 11.91 10.74 6.92
CA PRO A 159 11.60 10.42 8.31
C PRO A 159 11.95 11.57 9.29
N PRO A 160 11.24 11.72 10.42
CA PRO A 160 10.21 10.80 10.93
C PRO A 160 8.82 11.00 10.32
N THR A 161 8.60 12.06 9.54
CA THR A 161 7.31 12.33 8.88
C THR A 161 7.50 12.36 7.37
N VAL A 162 7.24 11.22 6.74
CA VAL A 162 7.37 11.02 5.30
C VAL A 162 6.08 11.45 4.62
N SER A 163 6.18 12.27 3.59
CA SER A 163 5.04 12.65 2.76
C SER A 163 5.34 12.37 1.31
N PHE A 164 4.39 11.76 0.60
CA PHE A 164 4.63 11.28 -0.77
C PHE A 164 3.32 11.20 -1.57
N ARG A 165 3.44 11.30 -2.88
CA ARG A 165 2.38 11.07 -3.86
C ARG A 165 2.57 9.69 -4.49
N TRP A 166 1.48 9.03 -4.80
CA TRP A 166 1.47 7.67 -5.31
C TRP A 166 0.36 7.46 -6.34
N ARG A 167 0.44 6.34 -7.07
CA ARG A 167 -0.68 5.83 -7.86
C ARG A 167 -0.86 4.32 -7.73
N HIS A 168 -2.10 3.87 -7.88
CA HIS A 168 -2.46 2.50 -8.17
C HIS A 168 -2.99 2.41 -9.60
N TRP A 169 -2.59 1.39 -10.36
CA TRP A 169 -3.13 1.20 -11.71
C TRP A 169 -3.30 -0.26 -12.11
N GLY A 170 -4.27 -0.51 -12.99
CA GLY A 170 -4.56 -1.82 -13.55
C GLY A 170 -5.44 -1.72 -14.79
N GLN A 171 -5.76 -2.87 -15.37
CA GLN A 171 -6.67 -2.95 -16.52
C GLN A 171 -7.98 -3.62 -16.08
N MET A 172 -9.11 -3.02 -16.44
CA MET A 172 -10.43 -3.62 -16.22
C MET A 172 -10.67 -4.74 -17.23
N LYS A 173 -10.28 -5.96 -16.87
CA LYS A 173 -10.38 -7.13 -17.75
C LYS A 173 -11.74 -7.81 -17.72
N ASN A 174 -12.43 -7.74 -16.59
CA ASN A 174 -13.71 -8.41 -16.38
C ASN A 174 -14.75 -7.43 -15.84
N ASP A 175 -16.02 -7.84 -15.91
CA ASP A 175 -17.16 -7.06 -15.40
C ASP A 175 -16.97 -6.75 -13.90
N TYR A 176 -17.29 -5.52 -13.50
CA TYR A 176 -17.48 -5.17 -12.10
C TYR A 176 -18.85 -5.65 -11.66
N VAL A 177 -18.91 -6.33 -10.51
CA VAL A 177 -20.15 -6.70 -9.84
C VAL A 177 -19.97 -6.41 -8.36
N GLY A 178 -20.84 -5.59 -7.77
CA GLY A 178 -20.82 -5.23 -6.36
C GLY A 178 -22.19 -4.80 -5.85
N PHE A 179 -22.26 -4.39 -4.59
CA PHE A 179 -23.47 -3.85 -3.97
C PHE A 179 -23.23 -2.42 -3.50
N ASN A 180 -24.18 -1.53 -3.78
CA ASN A 180 -24.06 -0.13 -3.40
C ASN A 180 -24.60 0.17 -2.00
N ASN A 181 -24.55 1.45 -1.61
CA ASN A 181 -25.07 1.94 -0.33
C ASN A 181 -26.60 1.78 -0.13
N LYS A 182 -27.34 1.34 -1.13
CA LYS A 182 -28.77 1.01 -1.03
C LYS A 182 -29.02 -0.51 -1.00
N GLY A 183 -27.98 -1.32 -1.03
CA GLY A 183 -28.09 -2.77 -1.17
C GLY A 183 -28.52 -3.21 -2.57
N GLU A 184 -28.43 -2.34 -3.58
CA GLU A 184 -28.69 -2.71 -4.97
C GLU A 184 -27.45 -3.37 -5.57
N LYS A 185 -27.64 -4.45 -6.31
CA LYS A 185 -26.57 -5.06 -7.10
C LYS A 185 -26.25 -4.13 -8.28
N VAL A 186 -24.99 -3.73 -8.36
CA VAL A 186 -24.43 -2.86 -9.39
C VAL A 186 -23.56 -3.69 -10.32
N THR A 187 -23.76 -3.55 -11.62
CA THR A 187 -22.91 -4.16 -12.64
C THR A 187 -22.41 -3.12 -13.63
N ALA A 188 -21.10 -3.13 -13.91
CA ALA A 188 -20.47 -2.37 -15.00
C ALA A 188 -19.71 -3.33 -15.92
N LYS A 189 -19.90 -3.17 -17.23
CA LYS A 189 -19.30 -4.06 -18.23
C LYS A 189 -17.82 -3.76 -18.41
N ALA A 190 -17.03 -4.81 -18.58
CA ALA A 190 -15.62 -4.69 -18.89
C ALA A 190 -15.43 -3.87 -20.17
N HIS A 191 -14.64 -2.81 -20.08
CA HIS A 191 -14.26 -1.99 -21.24
C HIS A 191 -12.79 -2.18 -21.65
N GLY A 192 -12.02 -3.00 -20.92
CA GLY A 192 -10.61 -3.29 -21.23
C GLY A 192 -9.66 -2.11 -21.03
N GLY A 193 -10.17 -0.96 -20.56
CA GLY A 193 -9.38 0.25 -20.34
C GLY A 193 -8.58 0.21 -19.05
N SER A 194 -7.68 1.18 -18.91
CA SER A 194 -6.90 1.38 -17.70
C SER A 194 -7.73 2.05 -16.61
N ILE A 195 -7.50 1.62 -15.38
CA ILE A 195 -7.92 2.30 -14.16
C ILE A 195 -6.63 2.77 -13.48
N ASP A 196 -6.51 4.07 -13.23
CA ASP A 196 -5.34 4.73 -12.62
C ASP A 196 -5.85 5.74 -11.59
N ILE A 197 -5.64 5.43 -10.31
CA ILE A 197 -6.01 6.31 -9.20
C ILE A 197 -4.76 6.82 -8.51
N GLN A 198 -4.80 8.09 -8.11
CA GLN A 198 -3.68 8.75 -7.45
C GLN A 198 -4.09 9.31 -6.09
N GLY A 199 -3.11 9.41 -5.21
CA GLY A 199 -3.31 10.00 -3.89
C GLY A 199 -2.03 10.50 -3.27
N VAL A 200 -2.17 11.07 -2.09
CA VAL A 200 -1.08 11.52 -1.24
C VAL A 200 -1.14 10.83 0.10
N THR A 201 0.00 10.62 0.73
CA THR A 201 0.09 10.02 2.05
C THR A 201 1.11 10.75 2.90
N VAL A 202 0.75 10.96 4.16
CA VAL A 202 1.64 11.44 5.21
C VAL A 202 1.73 10.34 6.26
N ALA A 203 2.93 9.79 6.43
CA ALA A 203 3.22 8.71 7.34
C ALA A 203 4.26 9.14 8.39
N THR A 204 3.94 8.96 9.67
CA THR A 204 4.92 9.02 10.75
C THR A 204 5.52 7.64 10.98
N VAL A 205 6.84 7.56 11.11
CA VAL A 205 7.59 6.32 11.35
C VAL A 205 8.51 6.44 12.57
N ASN A 206 8.81 5.31 13.20
CA ASN A 206 9.82 5.23 14.26
C ASN A 206 11.25 5.11 13.69
N ASP A 207 12.25 4.97 14.57
CA ASP A 207 13.67 4.85 14.18
C ASP A 207 13.99 3.58 13.37
N LYS A 208 13.11 2.57 13.41
CA LYS A 208 13.18 1.36 12.58
C LYS A 208 12.37 1.50 11.28
N VAL A 209 11.90 2.72 10.97
CA VAL A 209 11.06 3.03 9.82
C VAL A 209 9.77 2.20 9.80
N GLN A 210 9.25 1.83 10.98
CA GLN A 210 7.95 1.18 11.10
C GLN A 210 6.84 2.23 11.17
N LEU A 211 5.72 1.96 10.51
CA LEU A 211 4.58 2.88 10.43
C LEU A 211 3.90 3.06 11.80
N GLN A 212 3.72 4.32 12.23
CA GLN A 212 2.98 4.71 13.44
C GLN A 212 1.66 5.39 13.10
N SER A 213 1.68 6.41 12.24
CA SER A 213 0.45 7.11 11.84
C SER A 213 0.44 7.30 10.34
N VAL A 214 -0.49 6.66 9.65
CA VAL A 214 -0.64 6.74 8.20
C VAL A 214 -1.92 7.46 7.87
N ARG A 215 -1.81 8.59 7.18
CA ARG A 215 -2.96 9.33 6.67
C ARG A 215 -2.88 9.43 5.17
N THR A 216 -3.94 8.99 4.49
CA THR A 216 -3.99 8.93 3.04
C THR A 216 -5.16 9.76 2.53
N TRP A 217 -4.95 10.49 1.43
CA TRP A 217 -6.00 11.24 0.74
C TRP A 217 -6.00 10.93 -0.74
N PHE A 218 -7.17 10.61 -1.28
CA PHE A 218 -7.41 10.35 -2.70
C PHE A 218 -8.91 10.48 -2.98
N ASP A 219 -9.30 10.59 -4.25
CA ASP A 219 -10.71 10.55 -4.64
C ASP A 219 -11.19 9.10 -4.76
N PRO A 220 -12.01 8.58 -3.81
CA PRO A 220 -12.47 7.19 -3.86
C PRO A 220 -13.46 6.95 -5.00
N MET A 221 -14.07 8.02 -5.56
CA MET A 221 -14.98 7.91 -6.69
C MET A 221 -14.25 7.87 -8.02
N ASP A 222 -12.99 8.30 -8.09
CA ASP A 222 -12.22 8.31 -9.34
C ASP A 222 -12.11 6.90 -9.95
N MET A 223 -11.84 5.90 -9.11
CA MET A 223 -11.86 4.50 -9.53
C MET A 223 -13.21 4.11 -10.18
N PHE A 224 -14.34 4.47 -9.55
CA PHE A 224 -15.66 4.09 -10.05
C PHE A 224 -16.08 4.85 -11.31
N ARG A 225 -15.66 6.11 -11.44
CA ARG A 225 -15.84 6.86 -12.70
C ARG A 225 -15.05 6.22 -13.84
N GLN A 226 -13.89 5.61 -13.54
CA GLN A 226 -13.11 4.87 -14.54
C GLN A 226 -13.67 3.45 -14.80
N ILE A 227 -14.24 2.78 -13.80
CA ILE A 227 -14.96 1.49 -13.95
C ILE A 227 -16.22 1.64 -14.82
N ALA A 228 -16.92 2.76 -14.69
CA ALA A 228 -18.20 3.01 -15.32
C ALA A 228 -18.24 4.44 -15.90
N PRO A 229 -17.47 4.72 -16.97
CA PRO A 229 -17.36 6.07 -17.54
C PRO A 229 -18.70 6.60 -18.08
N ASP A 230 -19.56 5.70 -18.54
CA ASP A 230 -20.92 6.01 -19.03
C ASP A 230 -22.00 5.82 -17.95
N GLY A 231 -21.59 5.59 -16.69
CA GLY A 231 -22.49 5.31 -15.56
C GLY A 231 -22.83 3.82 -15.40
N VAL A 232 -23.55 3.50 -14.31
CA VAL A 232 -23.93 2.12 -13.97
C VAL A 232 -24.86 1.53 -15.03
N VAL A 233 -24.45 0.41 -15.62
CA VAL A 233 -25.19 -0.26 -16.72
C VAL A 233 -26.42 -1.00 -16.20
N LYS A 234 -26.37 -1.55 -14.98
CA LYS A 234 -27.50 -2.27 -14.38
C LYS A 234 -27.51 -2.13 -12.86
N LYS A 235 -28.68 -1.74 -12.32
CA LYS A 235 -29.00 -1.78 -10.88
C LYS A 235 -30.15 -2.78 -10.69
N GLU A 236 -29.94 -3.80 -9.87
CA GLU A 236 -30.96 -4.82 -9.55
C GLU A 236 -31.21 -4.80 -8.03
N GLU A 237 -32.46 -5.01 -7.59
CA GLU A 237 -32.72 -5.25 -6.17
C GLU A 237 -31.98 -6.52 -5.71
N ALA A 238 -31.40 -6.51 -4.50
CA ALA A 238 -30.79 -7.70 -3.94
C ALA A 238 -31.83 -8.83 -3.78
N ALA A 239 -31.36 -10.08 -3.94
CA ALA A 239 -32.18 -11.25 -3.66
C ALA A 239 -32.62 -11.23 -2.19
N LYS A 240 -33.94 -11.20 -1.95
CA LYS A 240 -34.53 -10.98 -0.61
C LYS A 240 -34.25 -12.09 0.42
N ASN A 241 -33.57 -13.17 0.04
CA ASN A 241 -33.35 -14.36 0.86
C ASN A 241 -31.87 -14.80 0.97
N MET A 242 -30.92 -13.92 0.63
CA MET A 242 -29.48 -14.26 0.66
C MET A 242 -28.70 -13.18 1.39
N SER A 243 -27.60 -13.57 2.03
CA SER A 243 -26.64 -12.59 2.52
C SER A 243 -25.99 -11.87 1.35
N PRO A 244 -25.50 -10.63 1.54
CA PRO A 244 -24.81 -9.89 0.48
C PRO A 244 -23.60 -10.62 -0.10
N ALA A 245 -22.86 -11.35 0.74
CA ALA A 245 -21.73 -12.17 0.30
C ALA A 245 -22.17 -13.33 -0.60
N GLU A 246 -23.24 -14.05 -0.24
CA GLU A 246 -23.79 -15.14 -1.07
C GLU A 246 -24.36 -14.61 -2.38
N ALA A 247 -25.06 -13.46 -2.33
CA ALA A 247 -25.61 -12.83 -3.53
C ALA A 247 -24.49 -12.32 -4.46
N LEU A 248 -23.36 -11.87 -3.90
CA LEU A 248 -22.18 -11.47 -4.66
C LEU A 248 -21.51 -12.69 -5.29
N ASP A 249 -21.37 -13.78 -4.55
CA ASP A 249 -20.81 -15.03 -5.06
C ASP A 249 -21.63 -15.62 -6.20
N GLU A 250 -22.97 -15.65 -6.07
CA GLU A 250 -23.87 -16.09 -7.15
C GLU A 250 -23.78 -15.16 -8.36
N ALA A 251 -23.81 -13.85 -8.14
CA ALA A 251 -23.70 -12.87 -9.22
C ALA A 251 -22.37 -12.96 -9.97
N GLN A 252 -21.31 -13.33 -9.25
CA GLN A 252 -19.99 -13.56 -9.79
C GLN A 252 -19.86 -14.91 -10.49
N ALA A 253 -20.62 -15.95 -10.11
CA ALA A 253 -20.58 -17.25 -10.78
C ALA A 253 -20.93 -17.18 -12.28
N GLY A 254 -21.71 -16.19 -12.70
CA GLY A 254 -22.05 -15.94 -14.11
C GLY A 254 -21.05 -15.10 -14.92
N VAL A 255 -20.01 -14.54 -14.27
CA VAL A 255 -18.98 -13.74 -14.96
C VAL A 255 -17.98 -14.69 -15.62
N LYS A 256 -18.01 -14.80 -16.95
CA LYS A 256 -17.05 -15.60 -17.72
C LYS A 256 -15.65 -15.00 -17.58
N VAL A 257 -14.80 -15.67 -16.83
CA VAL A 257 -13.37 -15.40 -16.73
C VAL A 257 -12.68 -16.19 -17.87
N PRO A 258 -11.87 -15.59 -18.75
CA PRO A 258 -11.19 -16.32 -19.83
C PRO A 258 -10.32 -17.48 -19.29
N GLU A 259 -10.26 -18.60 -20.02
CA GLU A 259 -9.56 -19.85 -19.64
C GLU A 259 -8.05 -19.66 -19.35
N GLU A 260 -7.41 -18.60 -19.87
CA GLU A 260 -6.04 -18.20 -19.52
C GLU A 260 -5.88 -17.71 -18.06
N GLN A 261 -7.01 -17.40 -17.41
CA GLN A 261 -7.15 -17.15 -15.96
C GLN A 261 -7.71 -18.37 -15.21
N GLU A 262 -8.04 -19.48 -15.90
CA GLU A 262 -8.36 -20.79 -15.32
C GLU A 262 -7.13 -21.72 -15.18
N LEU A 263 -5.91 -21.18 -15.30
CA LEU A 263 -4.78 -21.74 -14.53
C LEU A 263 -5.06 -21.45 -13.06
N PRO A 264 -4.87 -22.42 -12.15
CA PRO A 264 -5.61 -22.47 -10.90
C PRO A 264 -5.55 -21.12 -10.23
N ASP A 265 -6.66 -20.73 -9.63
CA ASP A 265 -6.93 -19.50 -8.87
C ASP A 265 -6.02 -19.36 -7.62
N ARG A 266 -4.76 -19.78 -7.75
CA ARG A 266 -3.69 -19.76 -6.78
C ARG A 266 -3.15 -18.35 -6.74
N THR A 267 -3.94 -17.52 -6.08
CA THR A 267 -3.49 -16.36 -5.31
C THR A 267 -2.46 -16.72 -4.22
N ILE A 268 -2.03 -17.99 -4.17
CA ILE A 268 -1.31 -18.62 -3.10
C ILE A 268 -0.40 -19.68 -3.71
N GLN A 269 0.90 -19.53 -3.52
CA GLN A 269 1.98 -20.33 -4.12
C GLN A 269 1.94 -21.79 -3.65
N THR A 270 2.19 -22.79 -4.49
CA THR A 270 2.45 -24.17 -4.04
C THR A 270 3.65 -24.24 -3.09
N ASP A 271 3.78 -25.32 -2.31
CA ASP A 271 4.93 -25.47 -1.40
C ASP A 271 6.28 -25.40 -2.15
N GLU A 272 6.31 -25.89 -3.40
CA GLU A 272 7.48 -25.78 -4.27
C GLU A 272 7.73 -24.32 -4.72
N GLU A 273 6.69 -23.59 -5.14
CA GLU A 273 6.78 -22.16 -5.51
C GLU A 273 7.16 -21.28 -4.31
N VAL A 274 6.68 -21.61 -3.10
CA VAL A 274 7.10 -20.95 -1.85
C VAL A 274 8.59 -21.19 -1.61
N ALA A 275 9.04 -22.45 -1.71
CA ALA A 275 10.46 -22.78 -1.54
C ALA A 275 11.34 -22.05 -2.58
N GLN A 276 10.88 -21.95 -3.83
CA GLN A 276 11.57 -21.21 -4.89
C GLN A 276 11.58 -19.70 -4.62
N THR A 277 10.48 -19.13 -4.12
CA THR A 277 10.38 -17.71 -3.77
C THR A 277 11.32 -17.36 -2.62
N ILE A 278 11.28 -18.16 -1.55
CA ILE A 278 12.19 -18.04 -0.41
C ILE A 278 13.64 -18.16 -0.88
N ALA A 279 13.98 -19.17 -1.67
CA ALA A 279 15.34 -19.34 -2.17
C ALA A 279 15.79 -18.17 -3.07
N GLY A 280 14.87 -17.62 -3.88
CA GLY A 280 15.13 -16.44 -4.70
C GLY A 280 15.37 -15.18 -3.87
N ILE A 281 14.61 -15.00 -2.78
CA ILE A 281 14.79 -13.91 -1.81
C ILE A 281 16.13 -14.08 -1.08
N ASP A 282 16.39 -15.25 -0.47
CA ASP A 282 17.62 -15.58 0.25
C ASP A 282 18.86 -15.35 -0.66
N LYS A 283 18.76 -15.69 -1.95
CA LYS A 283 19.83 -15.44 -2.94
C LYS A 283 20.04 -13.94 -3.20
N LYS A 284 18.98 -13.17 -3.43
CA LYS A 284 19.08 -11.71 -3.65
C LYS A 284 19.69 -10.99 -2.46
N GLU A 285 19.29 -11.38 -1.24
CA GLU A 285 19.87 -10.83 -0.01
C GLU A 285 21.36 -11.14 0.11
N ALA A 286 21.76 -12.38 -0.21
CA ALA A 286 23.16 -12.78 -0.23
C ALA A 286 23.99 -12.08 -1.33
N GLU A 287 23.38 -11.70 -2.44
CA GLU A 287 24.01 -10.91 -3.51
C GLU A 287 24.16 -9.44 -3.10
N GLN A 288 23.12 -8.82 -2.54
CA GLN A 288 23.17 -7.45 -2.01
C GLN A 288 24.17 -7.30 -0.85
N ALA A 289 24.33 -8.33 -0.01
CA ALA A 289 25.32 -8.34 1.06
C ALA A 289 26.79 -8.34 0.55
N LYS A 290 27.02 -8.64 -0.74
CA LYS A 290 28.36 -8.66 -1.36
C LYS A 290 28.71 -7.38 -2.11
N GLU A 291 27.75 -6.49 -2.36
CA GLU A 291 28.02 -5.21 -3.02
C GLU A 291 28.60 -4.18 -2.02
N PRO A 292 29.65 -3.43 -2.38
CA PRO A 292 30.19 -2.38 -1.52
C PRO A 292 29.16 -1.26 -1.37
N LYS A 293 28.69 -1.02 -0.14
CA LYS A 293 27.79 0.10 0.19
C LYS A 293 28.52 1.43 0.01
N SER A 294 28.37 2.09 -1.13
CA SER A 294 28.73 3.51 -1.27
C SER A 294 27.66 4.36 -0.57
N GLN A 295 27.76 4.47 0.75
CA GLN A 295 26.99 5.43 1.54
C GLN A 295 27.66 6.81 1.45
N GLU A 296 27.56 7.47 0.29
CA GLU A 296 27.74 8.92 0.23
C GLU A 296 26.41 9.52 -0.19
N LEU A 297 25.84 10.37 0.68
CA LEU A 297 24.65 11.15 0.36
C LEU A 297 24.94 12.00 -0.89
N PRO A 298 23.97 12.18 -1.81
CA PRO A 298 24.15 13.03 -2.98
C PRO A 298 24.64 14.42 -2.58
N ALA A 299 25.62 14.95 -3.33
CA ALA A 299 26.40 16.15 -2.97
C ALA A 299 25.59 17.45 -2.77
N ASP A 300 24.28 17.44 -3.07
CA ASP A 300 23.39 18.60 -3.05
C ASP A 300 22.27 18.52 -2.00
N HIS A 301 22.38 17.64 -0.99
CA HIS A 301 21.38 17.64 0.08
C HIS A 301 21.58 18.84 1.03
N PRO A 302 20.58 19.74 1.20
CA PRO A 302 20.71 20.83 2.15
C PRO A 302 20.77 20.28 3.57
N ALA A 303 21.69 20.81 4.38
CA ALA A 303 21.82 20.46 5.79
C ALA A 303 20.55 20.88 6.54
N VAL A 304 19.93 19.94 7.27
CA VAL A 304 18.80 20.22 8.17
C VAL A 304 19.36 21.03 9.34
N SER A 305 19.12 22.34 9.34
CA SER A 305 19.52 23.21 10.44
C SER A 305 18.65 22.95 11.66
N THR A 306 19.16 22.18 12.62
CA THR A 306 18.68 22.22 14.00
C THR A 306 19.16 23.52 14.63
N SER A 307 18.36 24.58 14.54
CA SER A 307 18.55 25.79 15.35
C SER A 307 17.23 26.15 16.02
N SER A 308 17.14 25.77 17.28
CA SER A 308 16.26 26.41 18.25
C SER A 308 16.67 27.87 18.46
N ASN A 309 15.66 28.73 18.54
CA ASN A 309 15.60 30.10 19.05
C ASN A 309 15.84 31.32 18.12
N SER A 310 14.78 32.14 18.18
CA SER A 310 14.68 33.61 18.16
C SER A 310 14.53 34.34 16.81
N GLU A 311 13.34 34.96 16.71
CA GLU A 311 12.98 36.17 15.97
C GLU A 311 13.05 36.15 14.43
N GLY A 312 11.88 35.97 13.81
CA GLY A 312 11.65 36.27 12.40
C GLY A 312 10.16 36.27 12.09
N GLY A 313 9.54 37.45 12.12
CA GLY A 313 8.09 37.63 11.98
C GLY A 313 7.53 37.16 10.64
N CYS A 314 6.37 36.50 10.70
CA CYS A 314 5.56 36.17 9.53
C CYS A 314 4.95 37.44 8.91
N PRO A 315 5.22 37.76 7.63
CA PRO A 315 4.38 38.70 6.89
C PRO A 315 3.16 37.93 6.37
N PHE A 316 2.00 38.58 6.32
CA PHE A 316 0.66 38.05 5.96
C PHE A 316 -0.22 37.57 7.11
N MET A 317 -0.74 38.55 7.85
CA MET A 317 -2.13 38.52 8.34
C MET A 317 -2.80 39.83 7.91
N PRO A 318 -3.98 39.82 7.26
CA PRO A 318 -4.76 41.02 7.03
C PRO A 318 -5.46 41.40 8.34
N GLY A 319 -5.05 42.51 8.94
CA GLY A 319 -5.60 43.05 10.18
C GLY A 319 -7.01 43.61 9.99
N GLY A 320 -7.95 43.07 10.78
CA GLY A 320 -9.28 43.62 10.95
C GLY A 320 -9.30 44.90 11.79
N PHE A 321 -10.22 45.79 11.41
CA PHE A 321 -10.96 46.78 12.18
C PHE A 321 -10.37 47.31 13.51
N ARG A 322 -10.14 48.63 13.55
CA ARG A 322 -10.25 49.41 14.78
C ARG A 322 -11.36 50.46 14.65
N THR A 323 -12.26 50.40 15.62
CA THR A 323 -13.19 51.44 16.04
C THR A 323 -12.46 52.55 16.80
N GLU A 324 -13.00 53.76 16.61
CA GLU A 324 -12.73 55.06 17.27
C GLU A 324 -11.39 55.75 16.96
#